data_AF-A0A2T9Y647-F1
#
_entry.id   AF-A0A2T9Y647-F1
#
_cell.length_a   1.000
_cell.length_b   1.000
_cell.length_c   1.000
_cell.angle_alpha   90.00
_cell.angle_beta   90.00
_cell.angle_gamma   90.00
#
_symmetry.space_group_name_H-M   'P 1'
#
loop_
_entity.id
_entity.type
_entity.pdbx_description
1 polymer ?
#
loop_
_entity_poly.entity_id
_entity_poly.type
_entity_poly.pdbx_seq_one_letter_code
_entity_poly.pdbx_strand_id
1 'polypeptide(L)'
;MVNGKIPSQKLLKKYSELELMYSKFVIAYRTGNINLYDQNLQEMQSILFKSRTYLAVEKARELVLRTLFKKIHLILGSTRIAITTIQRVINLTGFNKCETELQCILAVQINKGLIKGYISETHNTLVLSKLAPFPLPNNETSNVSY
;
A
#
# COMPACT_ATOMS: atom_id res chain seq x y z
N MET A 1 -8.88 7.37 4.85
CA MET A 1 -7.68 6.71 4.29
C MET A 1 -7.94 5.24 3.96
N VAL A 2 -8.58 4.47 4.86
CA VAL A 2 -8.89 3.03 4.65
C VAL A 2 -9.63 2.73 3.35
N ASN A 3 -10.55 3.60 2.93
CA ASN A 3 -11.34 3.42 1.70
C ASN A 3 -10.70 4.14 0.50
N GLY A 4 -9.37 4.23 0.44
CA GLY A 4 -8.66 4.93 -0.64
C GLY A 4 -8.86 6.46 -0.73
N LYS A 5 -9.71 7.05 0.12
CA LYS A 5 -9.93 8.50 0.20
C LYS A 5 -8.88 9.13 1.12
N ILE A 6 -8.06 10.00 0.56
CA ILE A 6 -6.97 10.71 1.24
C ILE A 6 -7.41 12.15 1.48
N PRO A 7 -7.24 12.71 2.69
CA PRO A 7 -7.55 14.11 2.93
C PRO A 7 -6.67 15.03 2.07
N SER A 8 -7.22 16.19 1.71
CA SER A 8 -6.47 17.23 1.00
C SER A 8 -5.59 18.02 1.97
N GLN A 9 -4.49 18.60 1.48
CA GLN A 9 -3.62 19.42 2.33
C GLN A 9 -4.38 20.62 2.91
N LYS A 10 -5.32 21.20 2.15
CA LYS A 10 -6.18 22.29 2.62
C LYS A 10 -7.03 21.87 3.83
N LEU A 11 -7.58 20.66 3.81
CA LEU A 11 -8.37 20.13 4.93
C LEU A 11 -7.50 19.90 6.17
N LEU A 12 -6.30 19.35 6.00
CA LEU A 12 -5.38 19.16 7.12
C LEU A 12 -4.96 20.50 7.74
N LYS A 13 -4.54 21.48 6.93
CA LYS A 13 -4.14 22.80 7.40
C LYS A 13 -5.22 23.57 8.16
N LYS A 14 -6.51 23.25 7.91
CA LYS A 14 -7.64 23.84 8.64
C LYS A 14 -7.68 23.39 10.10
N TYR A 15 -7.11 22.22 10.43
CA TYR A 15 -7.11 21.63 11.76
C TYR A 15 -5.69 21.17 12.13
N SER A 16 -4.97 22.02 12.86
CA SER A 16 -3.54 21.81 13.20
C SER A 16 -3.25 20.46 13.84
N GLU A 17 -4.14 19.96 14.70
CA GLU A 17 -4.03 18.62 15.30
C GLU A 17 -4.08 17.50 14.25
N LEU A 18 -4.97 17.61 13.26
CA LEU A 18 -5.06 16.63 12.18
C LEU A 18 -3.87 16.71 11.24
N GLU A 19 -3.34 17.91 10.97
CA GLU A 19 -2.12 18.08 10.19
C GLU A 19 -0.93 17.41 10.89
N LEU A 20 -0.77 17.63 12.19
CA LEU A 20 0.28 16.99 12.98
C LEU A 20 0.18 15.47 12.95
N MET A 21 -1.03 14.91 13.13
CA MET A 21 -1.23 13.46 13.20
C MET A 21 -1.12 12.77 11.83
N TYR A 22 -1.69 13.35 10.77
CA TYR A 22 -1.94 12.63 9.51
C TYR A 22 -1.08 13.06 8.32
N SER A 23 -0.36 14.18 8.39
CA SER A 23 0.45 14.68 7.27
C SER A 23 1.46 13.66 6.75
N LYS A 24 2.30 13.10 7.65
CA LYS A 24 3.30 12.08 7.31
C LYS A 24 2.66 10.81 6.72
N PHE A 25 1.52 10.35 7.26
CA PHE A 25 0.78 9.22 6.69
C PHE A 25 0.26 9.51 5.28
N VAL A 26 -0.24 10.73 5.03
CA VAL A 26 -0.73 11.15 3.71
C VAL A 26 0.42 11.21 2.69
N ILE A 27 1.57 11.73 3.10
CA ILE A 27 2.78 11.77 2.25
C ILE A 27 3.21 10.35 1.92
N ALA A 28 3.37 9.48 2.93
CA ALA A 28 3.75 8.08 2.76
C ALA A 28 2.78 7.33 1.84
N TYR A 29 1.47 7.51 2.03
CA TYR A 29 0.44 6.93 1.19
C TYR A 29 0.59 7.34 -0.28
N ARG A 30 0.68 8.65 -0.56
CA ARG A 30 0.79 9.17 -1.94
C ARG A 30 2.08 8.74 -2.62
N THR A 31 3.16 8.65 -1.84
CA THR A 31 4.48 8.30 -2.35
C THR A 31 4.70 6.80 -2.47
N GLY A 32 3.90 5.98 -1.78
CA GLY A 32 4.16 4.55 -1.63
C GLY A 32 5.37 4.28 -0.72
N ASN A 33 5.76 5.23 0.13
CA ASN A 33 6.89 5.07 1.04
C ASN A 33 6.45 4.33 2.30
N ILE A 34 6.62 3.00 2.28
CA ILE A 34 6.20 2.12 3.37
C ILE A 34 7.03 2.30 4.65
N ASN A 35 8.32 2.62 4.52
CA ASN A 35 9.19 2.84 5.68
C ASN A 35 8.79 4.10 6.45
N LEU A 36 8.53 5.20 5.73
CA LEU A 36 8.00 6.42 6.34
C LEU A 36 6.65 6.15 7.02
N TYR A 37 5.82 5.29 6.44
CA TYR A 37 4.54 4.90 7.04
C TYR A 37 4.74 4.16 8.36
N ASP A 38 5.60 3.14 8.36
CA ASP A 38 5.85 2.27 9.51
C ASP A 38 6.52 3.03 10.66
N GLN A 39 7.51 3.87 10.35
CA GLN A 39 8.14 4.77 11.33
C GLN A 39 7.11 5.71 11.96
N ASN A 40 6.25 6.34 11.14
CA ASN A 40 5.24 7.24 11.66
C ASN A 40 4.15 6.51 12.46
N LEU A 41 3.83 5.26 12.11
CA LEU A 41 2.90 4.43 12.88
C LEU A 41 3.44 4.12 14.27
N GLN A 42 4.74 3.87 14.38
CA GLN A 42 5.44 3.69 15.66
C GLN A 42 5.50 5.00 16.47
N GLU A 43 5.95 6.10 15.85
CA GLU A 43 6.05 7.41 16.51
C GLU A 43 4.70 7.88 17.07
N MET A 44 3.62 7.72 16.30
CA MET A 44 2.29 8.23 16.65
C MET A 44 1.42 7.22 17.41
N GLN A 45 1.95 6.04 17.74
CA GLN A 45 1.19 4.93 18.32
C GLN A 45 0.32 5.35 19.50
N SER A 46 0.90 5.98 20.52
CA SER A 46 0.20 6.43 21.73
C SER A 46 -0.94 7.43 21.44
N ILE A 47 -0.74 8.33 20.47
CA ILE A 47 -1.74 9.33 20.08
C ILE A 47 -2.89 8.68 19.30
N LEU A 48 -2.55 7.77 18.40
CA LEU A 48 -3.52 7.00 17.61
C LEU A 48 -4.37 6.07 18.48
N PHE A 49 -3.80 5.50 19.54
CA PHE A 49 -4.55 4.73 20.54
C PHE A 49 -5.51 5.62 21.35
N LYS A 50 -5.02 6.76 21.87
CA LYS A 50 -5.86 7.71 22.60
C LYS A 50 -7.03 8.22 21.76
N SER A 51 -6.81 8.44 20.46
CA SER A 51 -7.85 8.84 19.51
C SER A 51 -8.68 7.69 18.94
N ARG A 52 -8.40 6.42 19.32
CA ARG A 52 -9.06 5.20 18.83
C ARG A 52 -8.98 5.00 17.30
N THR A 53 -7.98 5.60 16.65
CA THR A 53 -7.79 5.54 15.19
C THR A 53 -6.69 4.59 14.74
N TYR A 54 -5.89 4.04 15.69
CA TYR A 54 -4.73 3.18 15.40
C TYR A 54 -5.03 2.07 14.39
N LEU A 55 -6.02 1.22 14.65
CA LEU A 55 -6.34 0.08 13.79
C LEU A 55 -6.76 0.51 12.36
N ALA A 56 -7.47 1.62 12.24
CA ALA A 56 -7.85 2.17 10.94
C ALA A 56 -6.62 2.67 10.17
N VAL A 57 -5.70 3.36 10.84
CA VAL A 57 -4.45 3.82 10.23
C VAL A 57 -3.57 2.62 9.87
N GLU A 58 -3.40 1.63 10.74
CA GLU A 58 -2.67 0.41 10.45
C GLU A 58 -3.25 -0.32 9.22
N LYS A 59 -4.58 -0.47 9.13
CA LYS A 59 -5.23 -1.09 7.98
C LYS A 59 -4.97 -0.35 6.67
N ALA A 60 -4.79 0.97 6.70
CA ALA A 60 -4.47 1.76 5.51
C ALA A 60 -3.05 1.51 4.97
N ARG A 61 -2.17 0.85 5.73
CA ARG A 61 -0.82 0.41 5.29
C ARG A 61 -0.86 -0.42 4.00
N GLU A 62 -1.88 -1.27 3.86
CA GLU A 62 -2.11 -2.10 2.66
C GLU A 62 -2.19 -1.26 1.38
N LEU A 63 -2.76 -0.06 1.46
CA LEU A 63 -2.90 0.82 0.30
C LEU A 63 -1.61 1.57 -0.04
N VAL A 64 -0.71 1.73 0.94
CA VAL A 64 0.64 2.24 0.71
C VAL A 64 1.46 1.21 -0.07
N LEU A 65 1.39 -0.06 0.33
CA LEU A 65 1.99 -1.18 -0.42
C LEU A 65 1.44 -1.28 -1.83
N ARG A 66 0.11 -1.20 -2.02
CA ARG A 66 -0.51 -1.13 -3.35
C ARG A 66 0.08 0.00 -4.18
N THR A 67 0.27 1.18 -3.59
CA THR A 67 0.83 2.35 -4.29
C THR A 67 2.30 2.14 -4.67
N LEU A 68 3.09 1.50 -3.80
CA LEU A 68 4.47 1.10 -4.08
C LEU A 68 4.52 0.16 -5.30
N PHE A 69 3.77 -0.95 -5.27
CA PHE A 69 3.76 -1.91 -6.38
C PHE A 69 3.23 -1.31 -7.69
N LYS A 70 2.23 -0.43 -7.62
CA LYS A 70 1.75 0.33 -8.79
C LYS A 70 2.88 1.15 -9.41
N LYS A 71 3.67 1.85 -8.60
CA LYS A 71 4.81 2.64 -9.10
C LYS A 71 5.88 1.75 -9.72
N ILE A 72 6.23 0.63 -9.09
CA ILE A 72 7.18 -0.34 -9.65
C ILE A 72 6.72 -0.81 -11.03
N HIS A 73 5.44 -1.19 -11.18
CA HIS A 73 4.87 -1.56 -12.47
C HIS A 73 4.95 -0.43 -13.50
N LEU A 74 4.60 0.80 -13.13
CA LEU A 74 4.66 1.96 -14.04
C LEU A 74 6.08 2.27 -14.50
N ILE A 75 7.08 2.12 -13.62
CA ILE A 75 8.49 2.35 -13.95
C ILE A 75 9.02 1.25 -14.89
N LEU A 76 8.68 -0.01 -14.63
CA LEU A 76 9.15 -1.14 -15.42
C LEU A 76 8.38 -1.32 -16.75
N GLY A 77 7.16 -0.79 -16.85
CA GLY A 77 6.34 -0.82 -18.06
C GLY A 77 5.87 -2.21 -18.50
N SER A 78 6.03 -3.23 -17.66
CA SER A 78 5.70 -4.62 -17.99
C SER A 78 4.58 -5.17 -17.11
N THR A 79 3.73 -6.01 -17.69
CA THR A 79 2.72 -6.79 -16.96
C THR A 79 3.27 -8.11 -16.40
N ARG A 80 4.48 -8.51 -16.79
CA ARG A 80 5.18 -9.68 -16.23
C ARG A 80 6.48 -9.21 -15.60
N ILE A 81 6.56 -9.29 -14.27
CA ILE A 81 7.67 -8.75 -13.51
C ILE A 81 8.26 -9.86 -12.64
N ALA A 82 9.53 -10.18 -12.83
CA ALA A 82 10.22 -11.15 -11.99
C ALA A 82 10.22 -10.65 -10.53
N ILE A 83 9.93 -11.56 -9.59
CA ILE A 83 9.85 -11.19 -8.16
C ILE A 83 11.21 -10.70 -7.66
N THR A 84 12.31 -11.27 -8.14
CA THR A 84 13.68 -10.82 -7.85
C THR A 84 13.92 -9.36 -8.29
N THR A 85 13.33 -8.92 -9.41
CA THR A 85 13.39 -7.51 -9.83
C THR A 85 12.63 -6.61 -8.87
N ILE A 86 11.42 -7.01 -8.46
CA ILE A 86 10.63 -6.27 -7.46
C ILE A 86 11.43 -6.17 -6.15
N GLN A 87 12.03 -7.28 -5.71
CA GLN A 87 12.86 -7.37 -4.51
C GLN A 87 14.02 -6.38 -4.55
N ARG A 88 14.76 -6.31 -5.66
CA ARG A 88 15.85 -5.33 -5.82
C ARG A 88 15.34 -3.90 -5.69
N VAL A 89 14.21 -3.57 -6.32
CA VAL A 89 13.65 -2.22 -6.28
C VAL A 89 13.19 -1.85 -4.86
N ILE A 90 12.50 -2.73 -4.14
CA ILE A 90 12.06 -2.44 -2.77
C ILE A 90 13.24 -2.32 -1.80
N ASN A 91 14.32 -3.07 -2.01
CA ASN A 91 15.53 -2.97 -1.19
C ASN A 91 16.18 -1.58 -1.31
N LEU A 92 16.14 -0.96 -2.50
CA LEU A 92 16.60 0.42 -2.69
C LEU A 92 15.76 1.44 -1.93
N THR A 93 14.49 1.12 -1.64
CA THR A 93 13.61 1.97 -0.81
C THR A 93 13.79 1.72 0.69
N GLY A 94 14.64 0.77 1.06
CA GLY A 94 14.85 0.28 2.43
C GLY A 94 13.79 -0.70 2.90
N PHE A 95 12.81 -1.08 2.07
CA PHE A 95 11.77 -2.05 2.43
C PHE A 95 12.28 -3.46 2.10
N ASN A 96 13.26 -3.90 2.90
CA ASN A 96 13.95 -5.15 2.67
C ASN A 96 13.05 -6.34 3.05
N LYS A 97 12.78 -7.20 2.07
CA LYS A 97 12.03 -8.44 2.25
C LYS A 97 12.71 -9.59 1.52
N CYS A 98 12.70 -10.77 2.13
CA CYS A 98 13.11 -11.96 1.41
C CYS A 98 12.06 -12.30 0.32
N GLU A 99 12.42 -13.17 -0.62
CA GLU A 99 11.54 -13.49 -1.74
C GLU A 99 10.21 -14.10 -1.28
N THR A 100 10.25 -15.03 -0.31
CA THR A 100 9.07 -15.66 0.26
C THR A 100 8.15 -14.66 0.96
N GLU A 101 8.71 -13.72 1.74
CA GLU A 101 7.93 -12.65 2.37
C GLU A 101 7.26 -11.76 1.30
N LEU A 102 7.99 -11.41 0.24
CA LEU A 102 7.48 -10.58 -0.83
C LEU A 102 6.35 -11.27 -1.60
N GLN A 103 6.49 -12.56 -1.91
CA GLN A 103 5.43 -13.37 -2.50
C GLN A 103 4.19 -13.40 -1.61
N CYS A 104 4.36 -13.60 -0.30
CA CYS A 104 3.25 -13.57 0.66
C CYS A 104 2.53 -12.21 0.66
N ILE A 105 3.28 -11.11 0.69
CA ILE A 105 2.72 -9.74 0.64
C ILE A 105 1.93 -9.54 -0.67
N LEU A 106 2.48 -9.96 -1.81
CA LEU A 106 1.81 -9.86 -3.11
C LEU A 106 0.55 -10.72 -3.16
N ALA A 107 0.59 -11.95 -2.63
CA ALA A 107 -0.56 -12.83 -2.55
C ALA A 107 -1.69 -12.21 -1.71
N VAL A 108 -1.35 -11.58 -0.56
CA VAL A 108 -2.33 -10.85 0.26
C VAL A 108 -2.95 -9.69 -0.52
N GLN A 109 -2.16 -8.93 -1.27
CA GLN A 109 -2.64 -7.82 -2.08
C GLN A 109 -3.56 -8.27 -3.24
N ILE A 110 -3.24 -9.40 -3.87
CA ILE A 110 -4.08 -10.02 -4.90
C ILE A 110 -5.39 -10.51 -4.30
N ASN A 111 -5.33 -11.25 -3.19
CA ASN A 111 -6.51 -11.78 -2.50
C ASN A 111 -7.47 -10.68 -2.05
N LYS A 112 -6.94 -9.52 -1.63
CA LYS A 112 -7.73 -8.34 -1.24
C LYS A 112 -8.28 -7.54 -2.44
N GLY A 113 -8.04 -7.99 -3.68
CA GLY A 113 -8.45 -7.26 -4.90
C GLY A 113 -7.70 -5.94 -5.12
N LEU A 114 -6.64 -5.67 -4.35
CA LEU A 114 -5.85 -4.44 -4.48
C LEU A 114 -4.93 -4.46 -5.71
N ILE A 115 -4.56 -5.67 -6.13
CA ILE A 115 -3.81 -5.98 -7.34
C ILE A 115 -4.58 -7.04 -8.13
N LYS A 116 -4.82 -6.81 -9.42
CA LYS A 116 -5.40 -7.82 -10.33
C LYS A 116 -4.27 -8.52 -11.06
N GLY A 117 -4.10 -9.81 -10.77
CA GLY A 117 -3.01 -10.62 -11.31
C GLY A 117 -2.85 -11.94 -10.55
N TYR A 118 -1.79 -12.67 -10.85
CA TYR A 118 -1.41 -13.90 -10.14
C TYR A 118 0.12 -14.02 -10.05
N ILE A 119 0.58 -14.90 -9.15
CA ILE A 119 2.00 -15.25 -9.03
C ILE A 119 2.22 -16.56 -9.77
N SER A 120 3.15 -16.57 -10.71
CA SER A 120 3.61 -17.78 -11.39
C SER A 120 4.81 -18.35 -10.64
N GLU A 121 4.59 -19.36 -9.80
CA GLU A 121 5.67 -19.99 -9.01
C GLU A 121 6.78 -20.56 -9.90
N THR A 122 6.42 -21.28 -10.98
CA THR A 122 7.38 -21.89 -11.92
C THR A 122 8.35 -20.89 -12.55
N HIS A 123 7.90 -19.65 -12.76
CA HIS A 123 8.70 -18.59 -13.39
C HIS A 123 9.10 -17.50 -12.40
N ASN A 124 8.77 -17.67 -11.11
CA ASN A 124 8.98 -16.68 -10.06
C ASN A 124 8.60 -15.24 -10.49
N THR A 125 7.41 -15.10 -11.06
CA THR A 125 6.98 -13.88 -11.75
C THR A 125 5.60 -13.44 -11.29
N LEU A 126 5.45 -12.16 -10.98
CA LEU A 126 4.16 -11.51 -10.82
C LEU A 126 3.58 -11.19 -12.22
N VAL A 127 2.42 -11.77 -12.52
CA VAL A 127 1.69 -11.53 -13.76
C VAL A 127 0.47 -10.66 -13.47
N LEU A 128 0.52 -9.41 -13.93
CA LEU A 128 -0.52 -8.40 -13.74
C LEU A 128 -1.55 -8.43 -14.89
N SER A 129 -2.79 -8.08 -14.57
CA SER A 129 -3.85 -7.86 -15.56
C SER A 129 -3.44 -6.77 -16.55
N LYS A 130 -3.72 -6.99 -17.84
CA LYS A 130 -3.55 -5.95 -18.87
C LYS A 130 -4.54 -4.79 -18.68
N LEU A 131 -5.73 -5.08 -18.16
CA LEU A 131 -6.76 -4.10 -17.90
C LEU A 131 -6.78 -3.77 -16.41
N ALA A 132 -6.50 -2.52 -16.08
CA ALA A 132 -6.57 -1.97 -14.72
C ALA A 132 -5.95 -2.88 -13.63
N PRO A 133 -4.63 -3.18 -13.68
CA PRO A 133 -3.96 -4.07 -12.72
C PRO A 133 -4.00 -3.57 -11.27
N PHE A 134 -4.30 -2.29 -11.04
CA PHE A 134 -4.46 -1.69 -9.72
C PHE A 134 -5.80 -0.97 -9.63
N PRO A 135 -6.91 -1.66 -9.33
CA PRO A 135 -8.26 -1.07 -9.26
C PRO A 135 -8.37 -0.05 -8.13
N LEU A 136 -9.36 0.84 -8.21
CA LEU A 136 -9.63 1.80 -7.13
C LEU A 136 -10.18 1.07 -5.89
N PRO A 137 -9.74 1.41 -4.67
CA PRO A 137 -10.12 0.71 -3.43
C PRO A 137 -11.62 0.70 -3.06
N ASN A 138 -12.50 1.36 -3.84
CA ASN A 138 -13.91 1.60 -3.49
C ASN A 138 -14.93 0.82 -4.32
N ASN A 139 -14.51 -0.09 -5.20
CA ASN A 139 -15.42 -0.70 -6.17
C ASN A 139 -15.85 -2.15 -5.83
N GLU A 140 -15.39 -2.76 -4.74
CA GLU A 140 -15.64 -4.20 -4.47
C GLU A 140 -16.17 -4.54 -3.06
N THR A 141 -16.54 -3.55 -2.20
CA THR A 141 -17.14 -3.84 -0.88
C THR A 141 -18.68 -3.92 -0.87
N SER A 142 -19.33 -4.15 -2.01
CA SER A 142 -20.79 -4.28 -2.10
C SER A 142 -21.30 -5.71 -2.32
N ASN A 143 -20.42 -6.71 -2.43
CA ASN A 143 -20.84 -8.11 -2.60
C ASN A 143 -20.33 -8.99 -1.46
N VAL A 144 -20.90 -8.79 -0.27
CA VAL A 144 -21.08 -9.88 0.68
C VAL A 144 -22.55 -9.82 1.12
N SER A 145 -23.39 -10.48 0.32
CA SER A 145 -24.75 -10.84 0.74
C SER A 145 -24.62 -11.99 1.73
N TYR A 146 -25.26 -11.84 2.90
CA TYR A 146 -25.53 -12.93 3.84
C TYR A 146 -26.43 -13.99 3.20
#